data_AF-A0A2K9PVT9-F1
#
_entry.id   AF-A0A2K9PVT9-F1
#
_cell.length_a   1.000
_cell.length_b   1.000
_cell.length_c   1.000
_cell.angle_alpha   90.00
_cell.angle_beta   90.00
_cell.angle_gamma   90.00
#
_symmetry.space_group_name_H-M   'P 1'
#
loop_
_entity.id
_entity.type
_entity.pdbx_description
1 polymer ?
#
loop_
_entity_poly.entity_id
_entity_poly.type
_entity_poly.pdbx_seq_one_letter_code
_entity_poly.pdbx_strand_id
1 'polypeptide(L)'
;MEENKYKIELRKVLDENSSSAIKNLNATLQSLPEKTKSVELMIFPNQDGEGTFGVRVSLSGPDLYVLNKAIEGSADLINIIHTPEGLKPAVPLMNPFDSSFEVNDVLSDVVGDWLKFIWSQVDNNSINLPVTIIADEDYGMTLPIELN
;
A
#
# COMPACT_ATOMS: atom_id res chain seq x y z
N MET A 1 -2.32 21.40 -8.22
CA MET A 1 -3.57 20.71 -8.59
C MET A 1 -4.44 20.65 -7.34
N GLU A 2 -5.77 20.74 -7.47
CA GLU A 2 -6.68 20.66 -6.31
C GLU A 2 -6.74 19.25 -5.71
N GLU A 3 -6.91 19.16 -4.39
CA GLU A 3 -6.91 17.90 -3.62
C GLU A 3 -7.90 16.85 -4.17
N ASN A 4 -9.15 17.24 -4.43
CA ASN A 4 -10.16 16.30 -4.95
C ASN A 4 -9.78 15.72 -6.32
N LYS A 5 -9.14 16.53 -7.16
CA LYS A 5 -8.67 16.08 -8.48
C LYS A 5 -7.51 15.09 -8.31
N TYR A 6 -6.57 15.39 -7.42
CA TYR A 6 -5.48 14.48 -7.07
C TYR A 6 -6.00 13.12 -6.59
N LYS A 7 -6.96 13.13 -5.64
CA LYS A 7 -7.59 11.92 -5.09
C LYS A 7 -8.21 11.04 -6.19
N ILE A 8 -8.97 11.65 -7.11
CA ILE A 8 -9.62 10.93 -8.22
C ILE A 8 -8.60 10.32 -9.18
N GLU A 9 -7.58 11.09 -9.58
CA GLU A 9 -6.56 10.62 -10.51
C GLU A 9 -5.70 9.50 -9.90
N LEU A 10 -5.30 9.64 -8.64
CA LEU A 10 -4.57 8.61 -7.91
C LEU A 10 -5.42 7.33 -7.77
N ARG A 11 -6.69 7.48 -7.36
CA ARG A 11 -7.60 6.34 -7.20
C ARG A 11 -7.79 5.57 -8.49
N LYS A 12 -7.91 6.26 -9.63
CA LYS A 12 -8.02 5.62 -10.94
C LYS A 12 -6.81 4.72 -11.24
N VAL A 13 -5.60 5.20 -11.00
CA VAL A 13 -4.37 4.43 -11.23
C VAL A 13 -4.31 3.20 -10.32
N LEU A 14 -4.71 3.35 -9.05
CA LEU A 14 -4.81 2.25 -8.10
C LEU A 14 -5.83 1.19 -8.58
N ASP A 15 -7.01 1.62 -9.03
CA ASP A 15 -8.05 0.74 -9.53
C ASP A 15 -7.55 -0.07 -10.75
N GLU A 16 -6.84 0.57 -11.69
CA GLU A 16 -6.21 -0.09 -12.86
C GLU A 16 -5.17 -1.16 -12.47
N ASN A 17 -4.54 -1.04 -11.30
CA ASN A 17 -3.53 -1.98 -10.80
C ASN A 17 -4.09 -3.01 -9.80
N SER A 18 -5.39 -2.94 -9.47
CA SER A 18 -6.00 -3.77 -8.42
C SER A 18 -5.87 -5.26 -8.69
N SER A 19 -6.05 -5.73 -9.93
CA SER A 19 -5.96 -7.16 -10.24
C SER A 19 -4.58 -7.75 -9.92
N SER A 20 -3.50 -6.99 -10.16
CA SER A 20 -2.14 -7.43 -9.81
C SER A 20 -1.94 -7.43 -8.30
N ALA A 21 -2.37 -6.37 -7.61
CA ALA A 21 -2.27 -6.28 -6.16
C ALA A 21 -3.06 -7.40 -5.45
N ILE A 22 -4.29 -7.68 -5.88
CA ILE A 22 -5.13 -8.78 -5.37
C ILE A 22 -4.45 -10.13 -5.58
N LYS A 23 -3.84 -10.36 -6.75
CA LYS A 23 -3.10 -11.59 -7.03
C LYS A 23 -1.92 -11.76 -6.08
N ASN A 24 -1.12 -10.72 -5.89
CA ASN A 24 0.05 -10.75 -5.01
C ASN A 24 -0.36 -10.91 -3.54
N LEU A 25 -1.40 -10.20 -3.10
CA LEU A 25 -1.92 -10.32 -1.74
C LEU A 25 -2.42 -11.74 -1.45
N ASN A 26 -3.21 -12.35 -2.36
CA ASN A 26 -3.63 -13.75 -2.21
C ASN A 26 -2.43 -14.72 -2.12
N ALA A 27 -1.42 -14.55 -2.98
CA ALA A 27 -0.21 -15.38 -2.94
C ALA A 27 0.54 -15.23 -1.61
N THR A 28 0.67 -13.99 -1.12
CA THR A 28 1.28 -13.70 0.18
C THR A 28 0.50 -14.37 1.32
N LEU A 29 -0.82 -14.23 1.36
CA LEU A 29 -1.68 -14.83 2.39
C LEU A 29 -1.58 -16.37 2.40
N GLN A 30 -1.45 -17.01 1.23
CA GLN A 30 -1.26 -18.46 1.11
C GLN A 30 0.13 -18.95 1.56
N SER A 31 1.11 -18.04 1.56
CA SER A 31 2.50 -18.35 1.92
C SER A 31 2.87 -17.98 3.37
N LEU A 32 1.91 -17.48 4.16
CA LEU A 32 2.17 -17.04 5.54
C LEU A 32 2.77 -18.16 6.39
N PRO A 33 3.96 -17.95 6.99
CA PRO A 33 4.51 -18.91 7.94
C PRO A 33 3.68 -19.01 9.21
N GLU A 34 3.63 -20.21 9.81
CA GLU A 34 2.87 -20.49 11.05
C GLU A 34 3.24 -19.56 12.21
N LYS A 35 4.49 -19.07 12.26
CA LYS A 35 4.98 -18.20 13.33
C LYS A 35 4.63 -16.71 13.14
N THR A 36 3.94 -16.35 12.06
CA THR A 36 3.43 -14.98 11.84
C THR A 36 2.52 -14.58 13.00
N LYS A 37 2.70 -13.35 13.49
CA LYS A 37 1.93 -12.77 14.61
C LYS A 37 0.94 -11.71 14.18
N SER A 38 1.29 -10.93 13.16
CA SER A 38 0.40 -9.98 12.51
C SER A 38 0.87 -9.72 11.07
N VAL A 39 -0.01 -9.14 10.28
CA VAL A 39 0.24 -8.70 8.92
C VAL A 39 -0.01 -7.20 8.85
N GLU A 40 0.90 -6.46 8.24
CA GLU A 40 0.75 -5.03 8.00
C GLU A 40 0.75 -4.78 6.50
N LEU A 41 -0.24 -4.04 6.00
CA LEU A 41 -0.25 -3.51 4.64
C LEU A 41 0.33 -2.10 4.72
N MET A 42 1.64 -2.00 4.47
CA MET A 42 2.41 -0.79 4.74
C MET A 42 2.55 0.07 3.48
N ILE A 43 2.15 1.33 3.61
CA ILE A 43 2.28 2.38 2.60
C ILE A 43 3.58 3.14 2.89
N PHE A 44 4.41 3.32 1.89
CA PHE A 44 5.67 4.07 1.97
C PHE A 44 5.61 5.26 1.02
N PRO A 45 5.03 6.41 1.44
CA PRO A 45 5.13 7.64 0.66
C PRO A 45 6.60 8.06 0.49
N ASN A 46 6.93 8.66 -0.64
CA ASN A 46 8.25 9.24 -0.82
C ASN A 46 8.40 10.52 0.03
N GLN A 47 9.55 10.68 0.68
CA GLN A 47 9.91 11.81 1.53
C GLN A 47 9.90 13.15 0.79
N ASP A 48 10.11 13.15 -0.53
CA ASP A 48 10.09 14.37 -1.34
C ASP A 48 8.66 14.94 -1.50
N GLY A 49 7.62 14.19 -1.13
CA GLY A 49 6.22 14.67 -1.17
C GLY A 49 5.65 14.87 -2.57
N GLU A 50 6.33 14.34 -3.60
CA GLU A 50 5.90 14.48 -5.00
C GLU A 50 4.71 13.58 -5.37
N GLY A 51 4.32 12.65 -4.50
CA GLY A 51 3.21 11.72 -4.72
C GLY A 51 3.60 10.33 -5.25
N THR A 52 4.89 10.00 -5.27
CA THR A 52 5.36 8.61 -5.50
C THR A 52 5.37 7.83 -4.19
N PHE A 53 5.19 6.50 -4.27
CA PHE A 53 5.10 5.64 -3.09
C PHE A 53 5.33 4.16 -3.44
N GLY A 54 5.49 3.33 -2.42
CA GLY A 54 5.40 1.88 -2.49
C GLY A 54 4.35 1.33 -1.53
N VAL A 55 3.81 0.15 -1.82
CA VAL A 55 2.96 -0.59 -0.89
C VAL A 55 3.41 -2.03 -0.84
N ARG A 56 3.65 -2.51 0.38
CA ARG A 56 4.13 -3.88 0.62
C ARG A 56 3.45 -4.49 1.85
N VAL A 57 3.33 -5.81 1.83
CA VAL A 57 2.99 -6.61 3.00
C VAL A 57 4.22 -6.79 3.89
N SER A 58 4.09 -6.42 5.17
CA SER A 58 5.07 -6.65 6.23
C SER A 58 4.51 -7.68 7.22
N LEU A 59 5.38 -8.53 7.77
CA LEU A 59 5.02 -9.57 8.72
C LEU A 59 5.75 -9.36 10.04
N SER A 60 5.03 -9.51 11.14
CA SER A 60 5.63 -9.54 12.48
C SER A 60 5.75 -10.96 13.01
N GLY A 61 6.82 -11.23 13.76
CA GLY A 61 7.03 -12.49 14.46
C GLY A 61 8.50 -12.70 14.87
N PRO A 62 8.84 -13.87 15.44
CA PRO A 62 10.13 -14.08 16.10
C PRO A 62 11.34 -14.19 15.15
N ASP A 63 11.15 -14.47 13.86
CA ASP A 63 12.23 -14.63 12.87
C ASP A 63 11.90 -13.87 11.59
N LEU A 64 12.22 -12.58 11.55
CA LEU A 64 11.92 -11.71 10.42
C LEU A 64 12.60 -12.16 9.11
N TYR A 65 13.75 -12.84 9.18
CA TYR A 65 14.42 -13.33 7.97
C TYR A 65 13.57 -14.43 7.31
N VAL A 66 13.13 -15.41 8.08
CA VAL A 66 12.26 -16.49 7.58
C VAL A 66 10.93 -15.94 7.09
N LEU A 67 10.33 -15.01 7.84
CA LEU A 67 9.06 -14.38 7.46
C LEU A 67 9.18 -13.62 6.14
N ASN A 68 10.16 -12.73 6.00
CA ASN A 68 10.36 -11.96 4.78
C ASN A 68 10.70 -12.84 3.59
N LYS A 69 11.50 -13.90 3.80
CA LYS A 69 11.87 -14.84 2.75
C LYS A 69 10.66 -15.62 2.21
N ALA A 70 9.71 -15.96 3.08
CA ALA A 70 8.51 -16.73 2.68
C ALA A 70 7.61 -15.96 1.70
N ILE A 71 7.54 -14.64 1.82
CA ILE A 71 6.64 -13.79 1.03
C ILE A 71 7.37 -12.94 -0.02
N GLU A 72 8.69 -13.09 -0.18
CA GLU A 72 9.53 -12.17 -0.97
C GLU A 72 9.05 -11.97 -2.42
N GLY A 73 8.46 -13.01 -3.02
CA GLY A 73 8.00 -12.99 -4.41
C GLY A 73 6.64 -12.32 -4.61
N SER A 74 5.92 -12.01 -3.54
CA SER A 74 4.54 -11.49 -3.58
C SER A 74 4.25 -10.37 -2.58
N ALA A 75 5.24 -9.98 -1.77
CA ALA A 75 5.08 -8.95 -0.73
C ALA A 75 4.75 -7.57 -1.33
N ASP A 76 5.29 -7.23 -2.49
CA ASP A 76 5.06 -5.93 -3.14
C ASP A 76 3.70 -5.92 -3.86
N LEU A 77 2.81 -5.02 -3.43
CA LEU A 77 1.47 -4.88 -4.00
C LEU A 77 1.43 -3.85 -5.13
N ILE A 78 2.13 -2.73 -4.94
CA ILE A 78 2.37 -1.72 -5.96
C ILE A 78 3.66 -0.98 -5.65
N ASN A 79 4.42 -0.60 -6.67
CA ASN A 79 5.63 0.19 -6.50
C ASN A 79 5.74 1.17 -7.67
N ILE A 80 5.81 2.46 -7.37
CA ILE A 80 5.94 3.50 -8.39
C ILE A 80 7.41 3.66 -8.75
N ILE A 81 7.78 3.33 -10.00
CA ILE A 81 9.14 3.45 -10.50
C ILE A 81 9.26 4.52 -11.60
N HIS A 82 10.41 5.20 -11.63
CA HIS A 82 10.77 6.09 -12.73
C HIS A 82 11.32 5.28 -13.91
N THR A 83 10.74 5.49 -15.09
CA THR A 83 11.22 4.90 -16.34
C THR A 83 11.49 6.01 -17.37
N PRO A 84 12.20 5.74 -18.47
CA PRO A 84 12.42 6.74 -19.53
C PRO A 84 11.12 7.30 -20.12
N GLU A 85 10.02 6.55 -20.06
CA GLU A 85 8.69 6.98 -20.54
C GLU A 85 7.85 7.70 -19.46
N GLY A 86 8.40 7.92 -18.26
CA GLY A 86 7.70 8.48 -17.10
C GLY A 86 7.48 7.45 -15.99
N LEU A 87 6.56 7.76 -15.08
CA LEU A 87 6.24 6.88 -13.96
C LEU A 87 5.47 5.63 -14.40
N LYS A 88 5.78 4.50 -13.79
CA LYS A 88 5.02 3.26 -13.91
C LYS A 88 4.79 2.67 -12.52
N PRO A 89 3.52 2.52 -12.08
CA PRO A 89 2.29 3.13 -12.60
C PRO A 89 2.33 4.66 -12.71
N ALA A 90 1.54 5.22 -13.63
CA ALA A 90 1.51 6.65 -13.93
C ALA A 90 0.66 7.44 -12.94
N VAL A 91 1.13 7.55 -11.69
CA VAL A 91 0.46 8.32 -10.62
C VAL A 91 0.55 9.83 -10.88
N PRO A 92 -0.43 10.63 -10.38
CA PRO A 92 -0.33 12.07 -10.45
C PRO A 92 0.83 12.58 -9.57
N LEU A 93 1.68 13.43 -10.15
CA LEU A 93 2.73 14.13 -9.43
C LEU A 93 2.25 15.49 -8.91
N MET A 94 2.76 15.89 -7.76
CA MET A 94 2.55 17.19 -7.14
C MET A 94 3.89 17.90 -6.97
N ASN A 95 3.88 19.23 -7.07
CA ASN A 95 5.01 20.03 -6.60
C ASN A 95 4.82 20.23 -5.09
N PRO A 96 5.69 19.68 -4.22
CA PRO A 96 5.55 19.77 -2.78
C PRO A 96 5.62 21.23 -2.28
N PHE A 97 6.27 22.13 -3.03
CA PHE A 97 6.40 23.54 -2.68
C PHE A 97 5.26 24.43 -3.19
N ASP A 98 4.32 23.87 -3.96
CA ASP A 98 3.19 24.58 -4.58
C ASP A 98 1.87 23.80 -4.40
N SER A 99 1.81 22.97 -3.36
CA SER A 99 0.60 22.26 -2.96
C SER A 99 -0.19 23.05 -1.92
N SER A 100 -1.51 23.02 -2.01
CA SER A 100 -2.43 23.59 -1.02
C SER A 100 -2.81 22.63 0.11
N PHE A 101 -2.31 21.39 0.06
CA PHE A 101 -2.57 20.32 1.02
C PHE A 101 -1.33 19.43 1.21
N GLU A 102 -1.29 18.70 2.33
CA GLU A 102 -0.23 17.72 2.62
C GLU A 102 -0.39 16.48 1.72
N VAL A 103 0.48 16.37 0.71
CA VAL A 103 0.36 15.35 -0.35
C VAL A 103 0.44 13.95 0.22
N ASN A 104 1.39 13.70 1.14
CA ASN A 104 1.61 12.37 1.71
C ASN A 104 0.45 11.92 2.61
N ASP A 105 -0.21 12.83 3.32
CA ASP A 105 -1.40 12.51 4.11
C ASP A 105 -2.56 12.09 3.21
N VAL A 106 -2.84 12.91 2.20
CA VAL A 106 -3.92 12.66 1.24
C VAL A 106 -3.67 11.39 0.42
N LEU A 107 -2.44 11.17 -0.01
CA LEU A 107 -2.01 9.95 -0.70
C LEU A 107 -2.26 8.73 0.18
N SER A 108 -1.80 8.78 1.43
CA SER A 108 -1.88 7.64 2.36
C SER A 108 -3.34 7.27 2.65
N ASP A 109 -4.22 8.25 2.81
CA ASP A 109 -5.66 7.99 2.99
C ASP A 109 -6.29 7.34 1.74
N VAL A 110 -5.99 7.84 0.53
CA VAL A 110 -6.51 7.26 -0.72
C VAL A 110 -6.02 5.83 -0.94
N VAL A 111 -4.72 5.59 -0.67
CA VAL A 111 -4.12 4.26 -0.78
C VAL A 111 -4.69 3.34 0.31
N GLY A 112 -4.92 3.84 1.53
CA GLY A 112 -5.54 3.10 2.62
C GLY A 112 -6.96 2.64 2.29
N ASP A 113 -7.78 3.53 1.73
CA ASP A 113 -9.13 3.20 1.25
C ASP A 113 -9.11 2.17 0.10
N TRP A 114 -8.11 2.26 -0.79
CA TRP A 114 -7.91 1.26 -1.83
C TRP A 114 -7.44 -0.09 -1.26
N LEU A 115 -6.55 -0.10 -0.26
CA LEU A 115 -6.10 -1.30 0.43
C LEU A 115 -7.27 -2.01 1.13
N LYS A 116 -8.16 -1.25 1.76
CA LYS A 116 -9.40 -1.77 2.34
C LYS A 116 -10.31 -2.39 1.28
N PHE A 117 -10.41 -1.76 0.10
CA PHE A 117 -11.13 -2.32 -1.03
C PHE A 117 -10.51 -3.65 -1.49
N ILE A 118 -9.21 -3.72 -1.78
CA ILE A 118 -8.59 -4.99 -2.24
C ILE A 118 -8.67 -6.08 -1.17
N TRP A 119 -8.58 -5.73 0.12
CA TRP A 119 -8.75 -6.69 1.23
C TRP A 119 -10.13 -7.35 1.19
N SER A 120 -11.18 -6.61 0.82
CA SER A 120 -12.53 -7.18 0.66
C SER A 120 -12.66 -8.14 -0.53
N GLN A 121 -11.67 -8.18 -1.44
CA GLN A 121 -11.68 -8.99 -2.65
C GLN A 121 -10.80 -10.26 -2.56
N VAL A 122 -9.98 -10.39 -1.52
CA VAL A 122 -9.12 -11.57 -1.32
C VAL A 122 -9.82 -12.62 -0.46
N ASP A 123 -9.39 -13.88 -0.58
CA ASP A 123 -9.85 -14.93 0.31
C ASP A 123 -9.12 -14.83 1.66
N ASN A 124 -9.71 -14.07 2.58
CA ASN A 124 -9.16 -13.83 3.92
C ASN A 124 -9.83 -14.66 5.03
N ASN A 125 -10.74 -15.58 4.68
CA ASN A 125 -11.53 -16.33 5.66
C ASN A 125 -10.69 -17.20 6.59
N SER A 126 -9.49 -17.60 6.16
CA SER A 126 -8.55 -18.41 6.94
C SER A 126 -7.55 -17.58 7.75
N ILE A 127 -7.60 -16.25 7.66
CA ILE A 127 -6.64 -15.36 8.32
C ILE A 127 -7.13 -15.02 9.74
N ASN A 128 -6.57 -15.71 10.73
CA ASN A 128 -6.84 -15.49 12.16
C ASN A 128 -5.75 -14.64 12.86
N LEU A 129 -5.07 -13.79 12.10
CA LEU A 129 -3.98 -12.92 12.57
C LEU A 129 -4.42 -11.47 12.45
N PRO A 130 -4.09 -10.58 13.40
CA PRO A 130 -4.34 -9.15 13.24
C PRO A 130 -3.76 -8.63 11.92
N VAL A 131 -4.59 -7.89 11.17
CA VAL A 131 -4.20 -7.23 9.93
C VAL A 131 -4.50 -5.74 10.02
N THR A 132 -3.48 -4.92 9.77
CA THR A 132 -3.58 -3.46 9.87
C THR A 132 -3.04 -2.80 8.61
N ILE A 133 -3.71 -1.77 8.11
CA ILE A 133 -3.17 -0.85 7.11
C ILE A 133 -2.50 0.30 7.85
N ILE A 134 -1.23 0.57 7.52
CA ILE A 134 -0.45 1.65 8.11
C ILE A 134 0.31 2.39 7.01
N ALA A 135 0.69 3.64 7.29
CA ALA A 135 1.66 4.36 6.48
C ALA A 135 2.93 4.62 7.30
N ASP A 136 4.06 4.68 6.60
CA ASP A 136 5.32 5.09 7.17
C ASP A 136 5.24 6.54 7.67
N GLU A 137 6.05 6.87 8.69
CA GLU A 137 6.09 8.20 9.32
C GLU A 137 4.72 8.74 9.79
N ASP A 138 3.76 7.86 10.11
CA ASP A 138 2.41 8.19 10.59
C ASP A 138 1.60 9.08 9.62
N TYR A 139 1.89 9.01 8.32
CA TYR A 139 1.12 9.76 7.31
C TYR A 139 -0.35 9.29 7.22
N GLY A 140 -1.22 10.24 6.87
CA GLY A 140 -2.64 10.01 6.69
C GLY A 140 -3.46 10.36 7.92
N MET A 141 -4.70 10.77 7.69
CA MET A 141 -5.62 11.19 8.75
C MET A 141 -6.59 10.08 9.17
N THR A 142 -6.65 9.00 8.37
CA THR A 142 -7.57 7.87 8.56
C THR A 142 -6.87 6.55 8.89
N LEU A 143 -5.53 6.57 8.95
CA LEU A 143 -4.69 5.45 9.33
C LEU A 143 -4.32 5.52 10.82
N PRO A 144 -4.08 4.38 11.49
CA PRO A 144 -4.15 3.01 10.98
C PRO A 144 -5.60 2.49 10.80
N ILE A 145 -5.80 1.50 9.91
CA ILE A 145 -7.08 0.81 9.72
C ILE A 145 -6.93 -0.66 10.10
N GLU A 146 -7.67 -1.12 11.10
CA GLU A 146 -7.78 -2.54 11.46
C GLU A 146 -8.77 -3.25 10.51
N LEU A 147 -8.41 -4.44 10.04
CA LEU A 147 -9.15 -5.18 9.02
C LEU A 147 -9.81 -6.48 9.52
N ASN A 148 -9.48 -6.95 10.73
CA ASN A 148 -10.08 -8.11 11.38
C ASN A 148 -9.95 -8.10 12.91
#